data_AF-N0B134-F1
#
_entry.id   AF-N0B134-F1
#
_cell.length_a   1.000
_cell.length_b   1.000
_cell.length_c   1.000
_cell.angle_alpha   90.00
_cell.angle_beta   90.00
_cell.angle_gamma   90.00
#
_symmetry.space_group_name_H-M   'P 1'
#
loop_
_entity.id
_entity.type
_entity.pdbx_description
1 polymer ?
#
loop_
_entity_poly.entity_id
_entity_poly.type
_entity_poly.pdbx_seq_one_letter_code
_entity_poly.pdbx_strand_id
1 'polypeptide(L)' 'MENLKSREVTQLVNDIGDEIELEILQYIDHYSVTATICPDKPPFYDYIASGIDFHSKRNAMKIALKKLYLKAYYK' A
#
# COMPACT_ATOMS: atom_id res chain seq x y z
N MET A 1 11.50 21.72 -3.17
CA MET A 1 10.45 22.11 -2.21
C MET A 1 9.55 20.91 -2.08
N GLU A 2 9.43 20.33 -0.90
CA GLU A 2 8.68 19.08 -0.71
C GLU A 2 7.20 19.33 -1.03
N ASN A 3 6.69 18.71 -2.11
CA ASN A 3 5.30 18.82 -2.56
C ASN A 3 4.33 17.97 -1.70
N LEU A 4 4.79 17.49 -0.55
CA LEU A 4 4.05 16.61 0.35
C LEU A 4 3.12 17.46 1.22
N LYS A 5 1.81 17.18 1.16
CA LYS A 5 0.79 17.80 2.02
C LYS A 5 0.61 17.04 3.32
N SER A 6 0.55 15.71 3.25
CA SER A 6 0.38 14.87 4.43
C SER A 6 0.89 13.46 4.20
N ARG A 7 1.20 12.79 5.31
CA ARG A 7 1.54 11.37 5.37
C ARG A 7 0.65 10.69 6.39
N GLU A 8 0.11 9.55 6.02
CA GLU A 8 -0.76 8.71 6.84
C GLU A 8 -0.25 7.27 6.71
N VAL A 9 -0.29 6.51 7.80
CA VAL A 9 -0.06 5.06 7.78
C VAL A 9 -1.29 4.40 8.35
N THR A 10 -1.81 3.41 7.64
CA THR A 10 -2.92 2.57 8.13
C THR A 10 -2.55 1.11 7.99
N GLN A 11 -2.97 0.32 8.96
CA GLN A 11 -2.79 -1.13 8.95
C GLN A 11 -4.13 -1.82 8.76
N LEU A 12 -4.11 -2.97 8.09
CA LEU A 12 -5.26 -3.85 7.93
C LEU A 12 -4.80 -5.30 7.91
N VAL A 13 -5.69 -6.20 8.29
CA VAL A 13 -5.46 -7.65 8.16
C VAL A 13 -6.36 -8.15 7.04
N ASN A 14 -5.79 -8.90 6.10
CA ASN A 14 -6.56 -9.50 5.01
C ASN A 14 -7.33 -10.76 5.47
N ASP A 15 -8.15 -11.33 4.58
CA ASP A 15 -9.00 -12.48 4.91
C ASP A 15 -8.22 -13.78 5.25
N ILE A 16 -6.93 -13.84 4.94
CA ILE A 16 -6.06 -15.00 5.23
C ILE A 16 -5.10 -14.75 6.41
N GLY A 17 -5.25 -13.61 7.10
CA GLY A 17 -4.52 -13.29 8.31
C GLY A 17 -3.19 -12.58 8.10
N ASP A 18 -2.86 -12.13 6.89
CA ASP A 18 -1.65 -11.32 6.67
C ASP A 18 -1.89 -9.87 7.07
N GLU A 19 -0.96 -9.33 7.84
CA GLU A 19 -0.91 -7.91 8.17
C GLU A 19 -0.38 -7.12 6.98
N ILE A 20 -1.10 -6.05 6.64
CA ILE A 20 -0.77 -5.16 5.54
C ILE A 20 -0.66 -3.73 6.07
N GLU A 21 0.50 -3.13 5.86
CA GLU A 21 0.70 -1.71 6.08
C GLU A 21 0.50 -0.94 4.77
N LEU A 22 -0.25 0.16 4.85
CA LEU A 22 -0.43 1.12 3.77
C LEU A 22 0.16 2.46 4.20
N GLU A 23 1.29 2.82 3.60
CA GLU A 23 1.82 4.18 3.67
C GLU A 23 1.17 5.03 2.58
N ILE A 24 0.52 6.11 2.99
CA ILE A 24 -0.22 7.02 2.12
C ILE A 24 0.45 8.38 2.17
N LEU A 25 0.96 8.82 1.03
CA LEU A 25 1.53 10.14 0.82
C LEU A 25 0.56 10.95 -0.04
N GLN A 26 0.07 12.06 0.51
CA GLN A 26 -0.69 13.04 -0.24
C GLN A 26 0.25 14.14 -0.71
N TYR A 27 0.40 14.26 -2.03
CA TYR A 27 1.07 15.39 -2.66
C TYR A 27 0.06 16.46 -3.07
N ILE A 28 0.56 17.58 -3.58
CA ILE A 28 -0.29 18.67 -4.06
C ILE A 28 -1.25 18.20 -5.16
N ASP A 29 -0.77 17.33 -6.05
CA ASP A 29 -1.37 16.93 -7.32
C ASP A 29 -1.79 15.45 -7.38
N HIS A 30 -1.35 14.61 -6.45
CA HIS A 30 -1.69 13.19 -6.44
C HIS A 30 -1.58 12.55 -5.05
N TYR A 31 -2.13 11.33 -4.95
CA TYR A 31 -1.89 10.41 -3.86
C TYR A 31 -0.98 9.30 -4.33
N SER A 32 0.03 8.97 -3.53
CA SER A 32 0.88 7.81 -3.69
C SER A 32 0.69 6.89 -2.49
N VAL A 33 0.44 5.61 -2.74
CA VAL A 33 0.24 4.61 -1.69
C VAL A 33 1.21 3.46 -1.91
N THR A 34 1.94 3.10 -0.87
CA THR A 34 2.77 1.89 -0.82
C THR A 34 2.12 0.90 0.12
N ALA A 35 1.89 -0.32 -0.38
CA ALA A 35 1.31 -1.43 0.36
C ALA A 35 2.37 -2.51 0.59
N THR A 36 2.50 -2.96 1.83
CA THR A 36 3.50 -3.93 2.27
C THR A 36 2.83 -5.02 3.10
N ILE A 37 3.06 -6.29 2.79
CA ILE A 37 2.73 -7.39 3.70
C ILE A 37 3.84 -7.48 4.75
N CYS A 38 3.47 -7.48 6.03
CA CYS A 38 4.38 -7.55 7.16
C CYS A 38 4.23 -8.91 7.86
N PRO A 39 5.02 -9.93 7.50
CA PRO A 39 4.93 -11.23 8.14
C PRO A 39 5.57 -11.25 9.52
N ASP A 40 4.80 -11.59 10.55
CA ASP A 40 5.28 -11.76 11.92
C ASP A 40 6.17 -12.98 12.13
N LYS A 41 6.12 -13.93 11.19
CA LYS A 41 6.80 -15.22 11.29
C LYS A 41 7.56 -15.55 10.02
N PRO A 42 8.70 -16.26 10.13
CA PRO A 42 9.38 -16.79 8.98
C PRO A 42 8.48 -17.73 8.15
N PRO A 43 8.69 -17.81 6.84
CA PRO A 43 9.64 -17.03 6.05
C PRO A 43 9.23 -15.56 5.88
N PHE A 44 10.16 -14.64 6.16
CA PHE A 44 9.93 -13.20 5.94
C PHE A 44 9.96 -12.93 4.43
N TYR A 45 8.87 -12.40 3.90
CA TYR A 45 8.72 -12.02 2.51
C TYR A 45 8.38 -10.54 2.39
N ASP A 46 9.15 -9.81 1.58
CA ASP A 46 8.92 -8.40 1.30
C ASP A 46 7.99 -8.23 0.09
N TYR A 47 6.72 -8.58 0.25
CA TYR A 47 5.72 -8.24 -0.75
C TYR A 47 5.36 -6.77 -0.63
N ILE A 48 5.88 -5.98 -1.57
CA ILE A 48 5.65 -4.53 -1.66
C ILE A 48 5.09 -4.20 -3.04
N ALA A 49 4.09 -3.32 -3.08
CA ALA A 49 3.57 -2.73 -4.31
C ALA A 49 3.02 -1.30 -4.10
N SER A 50 3.05 -0.48 -5.15
CA SER A 50 2.60 0.92 -5.07
C SER A 50 1.50 1.27 -6.08
N GLY A 51 0.63 2.18 -5.68
CA GLY A 51 -0.48 2.74 -6.46
C GLY A 51 -0.49 4.26 -6.40
N ILE A 52 -0.80 4.90 -7.52
CA ILE A 52 -0.90 6.36 -7.65
C ILE A 52 -2.25 6.70 -8.26
N ASP A 53 -2.90 7.74 -7.72
CA ASP A 53 -4.10 8.33 -8.31
C ASP A 53 -4.08 9.85 -8.05
N PHE A 54 -4.37 10.65 -9.08
CA PHE A 54 -4.26 12.11 -9.01
C PHE A 54 -5.37 12.78 -8.18
N HIS A 55 -6.45 12.06 -7.87
CA HIS A 55 -7.65 12.67 -7.28
C HIS A 55 -8.21 11.90 -6.08
N SER A 56 -7.92 10.61 -5.95
CA SER A 56 -8.58 9.72 -4.99
C SER A 56 -7.60 8.85 -4.21
N LYS A 57 -7.44 9.16 -2.91
CA LYS A 57 -6.75 8.30 -1.93
C LYS A 57 -7.22 6.85 -2.03
N ARG A 58 -8.54 6.64 -2.10
CA ARG A 58 -9.15 5.31 -2.18
C ARG A 58 -8.74 4.54 -3.44
N ASN A 59 -8.63 5.22 -4.59
CA ASN A 59 -8.20 4.57 -5.83
C ASN A 59 -6.71 4.22 -5.78
N ALA A 60 -5.86 5.12 -5.28
CA ALA A 60 -4.44 4.83 -5.09
C ALA A 60 -4.24 3.58 -4.20
N MET A 61 -4.98 3.49 -3.08
CA MET A 61 -5.00 2.30 -2.21
C MET A 61 -5.45 1.04 -2.95
N LYS A 62 -6.56 1.10 -3.71
CA LYS A 62 -7.04 -0.05 -4.49
C LYS A 62 -6.01 -0.54 -5.50
N ILE A 63 -5.31 0.37 -6.19
CA ILE A 63 -4.26 0.04 -7.15
C ILE A 63 -3.09 -0.65 -6.44
N ALA A 64 -2.64 -0.10 -5.32
CA ALA A 64 -1.55 -0.67 -4.52
C ALA A 64 -1.90 -2.08 -4.04
N LEU A 65 -3.06 -2.25 -3.41
CA LEU A 65 -3.55 -3.54 -2.92
C LEU A 65 -3.73 -4.57 -4.04
N LYS A 66 -4.31 -4.18 -5.18
CA LYS A 66 -4.48 -5.10 -6.32
C LYS A 66 -3.11 -5.62 -6.81
N LYS A 67 -2.12 -4.74 -6.96
CA LYS A 67 -0.77 -5.14 -7.38
C LYS A 67 -0.08 -5.98 -6.32
N LEU A 68 -0.24 -5.64 -5.05
CA LEU A 68 0.31 -6.40 -3.92
C LEU A 68 -0.22 -7.83 -3.94
N TYR A 69 -1.54 -8.01 -4.04
CA TYR A 69 -2.16 -9.33 -4.08
C TYR A 69 -1.78 -10.14 -5.32
N LEU A 70 -1.71 -9.51 -6.48
CA LEU A 70 -1.19 -10.17 -7.68
C LEU A 70 0.24 -10.69 -7.44
N LYS A 71 1.12 -9.86 -6.88
CA LYS A 71 2.51 -10.26 -6.59
C LYS A 71 2.64 -11.33 -5.52
N ALA A 72 1.78 -11.29 -4.50
CA ALA A 72 1.85 -12.20 -3.35
C ALA A 72 1.21 -13.56 -3.64
N TYR A 73 0.06 -13.60 -4.30
CA TYR A 73 -0.79 -14.80 -4.36
C TYR A 73 -1.12 -15.30 -5.77
N TYR A 74 -0.89 -14.50 -6.81
CA TYR A 74 -1.17 -14.90 -8.19
C TYR A 74 0.15 -15.00 -8.98
N LYS A 75 0.70 -16.21 -9.04
CA LYS A 75 1.83 -16.56 -9.91
C LYS A 75 1.36 -17.32 -11.13
#